data_AF-A0A816DYC1-F1
#
_entry.id   AF-A0A816DYC1-F1
#
_cell.length_a   1.000
_cell.length_b   1.000
_cell.length_c   1.000
_cell.angle_alpha   90.00
_cell.angle_beta   90.00
_cell.angle_gamma   90.00
#
_symmetry.space_group_name_H-M   'P 1'
#
loop_
_entity.id
_entity.type
_entity.pdbx_description
1 polymer ?
#
loop_
_entity_poly.entity_id
_entity_poly.type
_entity_poly.pdbx_seq_one_letter_code
_entity_poly.pdbx_strand_id
1 'polypeptide(L)'
;MVDASEKYGEGQQMVTAAEPIAAGEKIWWCTCGDDDYMMSRDEIYHLMETQPHLKNFLCWYSYMTEDDMYMIPRTFAAQQNNDECVLFNHSCEP
;
A
#
# COMPACT_ATOMS: atom_id res chain seq x y z
N MET A 1 -8.53 -15.17 -0.54
CA MET A 1 -8.94 -13.76 -0.34
C MET A 1 -10.34 -13.76 0.24
N VAL A 2 -10.57 -12.92 1.24
CA VAL A 2 -11.87 -12.79 1.93
C VAL A 2 -12.46 -11.42 1.60
N ASP A 3 -13.76 -11.37 1.31
CA ASP A 3 -14.48 -10.10 1.13
C ASP A 3 -14.45 -9.32 2.44
N ALA A 4 -13.96 -8.08 2.37
CA ALA A 4 -13.80 -7.20 3.52
C ALA A 4 -14.68 -5.94 3.39
N SER A 5 -15.65 -5.97 2.48
CA SER A 5 -16.41 -4.78 2.09
C SER A 5 -17.19 -4.15 3.25
N GLU A 6 -17.69 -4.97 4.18
CA GLU A 6 -18.41 -4.50 5.36
C GLU A 6 -17.54 -3.65 6.31
N LYS A 7 -16.23 -3.95 6.39
CA LYS A 7 -15.31 -3.28 7.31
C LYS A 7 -14.54 -2.14 6.66
N TYR A 8 -14.11 -2.31 5.41
CA TYR A 8 -13.19 -1.38 4.74
C TYR A 8 -13.81 -0.64 3.55
N GLY A 9 -15.05 -0.96 3.16
CA GLY A 9 -15.78 -0.32 2.06
C GLY A 9 -15.90 -1.19 0.81
N GLU A 10 -16.78 -0.82 -0.11
CA GLU A 10 -17.12 -1.62 -1.28
C GLU A 10 -15.89 -2.08 -2.09
N GLY A 11 -15.85 -3.38 -2.41
CA GLY A 11 -14.81 -3.97 -3.24
C GLY A 11 -13.48 -4.24 -2.53
N GLN A 12 -13.41 -3.98 -1.22
CA GLN A 12 -12.21 -4.25 -0.43
C GLN A 12 -12.03 -5.73 -0.13
N GLN A 13 -10.78 -6.16 -0.14
CA GLN A 13 -10.36 -7.53 0.12
C GLN A 13 -9.41 -7.56 1.30
N MET A 14 -9.35 -8.69 2.00
CA MET A 14 -8.38 -8.89 3.08
C MET A 14 -7.67 -10.24 3.00
N VAL A 15 -6.51 -10.28 3.64
CA VAL A 15 -5.80 -11.51 4.01
C VAL A 15 -6.07 -11.85 5.47
N THR A 16 -6.19 -13.15 5.75
CA THR A 16 -6.35 -13.70 7.09
C THR A 16 -5.31 -14.80 7.30
N ALA A 17 -4.72 -14.86 8.49
CA ALA A 17 -3.84 -15.95 8.85
C ALA A 17 -4.60 -17.28 8.88
N ALA A 18 -4.06 -18.32 8.25
CA ALA A 18 -4.62 -19.67 8.31
C ALA A 18 -4.29 -20.37 9.64
N GLU A 19 -3.21 -19.93 10.30
CA GLU A 19 -2.67 -20.50 11.54
C GLU A 19 -2.32 -19.38 12.54
N PRO A 20 -2.21 -19.67 13.84
CA PRO A 20 -1.79 -18.69 14.84
C PRO A 20 -0.39 -18.13 14.54
N ILE A 21 -0.22 -16.82 14.71
CA ILE A 21 1.05 -16.10 14.50
C ILE A 21 1.61 -15.69 15.87
N ALA A 22 2.90 -15.91 16.10
CA ALA A 22 3.56 -15.47 17.32
C ALA A 22 3.88 -13.96 17.31
N ALA A 23 3.89 -13.34 18.50
CA ALA A 23 4.27 -11.94 18.62
C ALA A 23 5.72 -11.72 18.17
N GLY A 24 5.93 -10.75 17.27
CA GLY A 24 7.24 -10.44 16.68
C GLY A 24 7.65 -11.38 15.54
N GLU A 25 6.80 -12.34 15.17
CA GLU A 25 7.03 -13.19 14.00
C GLU A 25 6.93 -12.36 12.71
N LYS A 26 7.89 -12.59 11.83
CA LYS A 26 7.87 -11.99 10.49
C LYS A 26 6.91 -12.78 9.61
N ILE A 27 5.74 -12.19 9.33
CA ILE A 27 4.65 -12.84 8.60
C ILE A 27 4.72 -12.68 7.08
N TRP A 28 5.37 -11.62 6.60
CA TRP A 28 5.43 -11.31 5.18
C TRP A 28 6.67 -10.47 4.84
N TRP A 29 7.07 -10.52 3.58
CA TRP A 29 8.02 -9.57 3.00
C TRP A 29 7.38 -8.95 1.76
N CYS A 30 7.09 -7.67 1.82
CA CYS A 30 6.65 -6.93 0.64
C CYS A 30 7.89 -6.73 -0.24
N THR A 31 8.06 -7.61 -1.24
CA THR A 31 9.04 -7.38 -2.32
C THR A 31 8.44 -6.36 -3.26
N CYS A 32 8.62 -5.09 -2.95
CA CYS A 32 8.38 -4.03 -3.92
C CYS A 32 9.37 -4.20 -5.06
N GLY A 33 8.90 -4.06 -6.30
CA GLY A 33 9.71 -4.40 -7.47
C GLY A 33 10.95 -3.51 -7.56
N ASP A 34 12.06 -4.05 -8.08
CA ASP A 34 13.31 -3.30 -8.32
C ASP A 34 13.13 -2.03 -9.20
N ASP A 35 11.94 -1.84 -9.76
CA ASP A 35 11.55 -0.76 -10.66
C ASP A 35 10.56 0.24 -10.04
N ASP A 36 10.28 0.17 -8.72
CA ASP A 36 9.41 1.13 -8.05
C ASP A 36 10.07 2.50 -7.91
N TYR A 37 9.26 3.56 -7.88
CA TYR A 37 9.78 4.92 -7.83
C TYR A 37 10.12 5.30 -6.40
N MET A 38 11.29 5.93 -6.23
CA MET A 38 11.62 6.63 -5.00
C MET A 38 11.34 8.12 -5.20
N MET A 39 10.38 8.65 -4.43
CA MET A 39 9.97 10.05 -4.49
C MET A 39 10.04 10.69 -3.12
N SER A 40 10.47 11.94 -3.06
CA SER A 40 10.32 12.78 -1.88
C SER A 40 8.86 13.13 -1.64
N ARG A 41 8.56 13.58 -0.43
CA ARG A 41 7.21 14.08 -0.08
C ARG A 41 6.75 15.20 -1.02
N ASP A 42 7.64 16.11 -1.40
CA ASP A 42 7.29 17.26 -2.22
C ASP A 42 6.97 16.84 -3.67
N GLU A 43 7.68 15.82 -4.20
CA GLU A 43 7.36 15.22 -5.50
C GLU A 43 5.98 14.54 -5.49
N ILE A 44 5.65 13.82 -4.42
CA ILE A 44 4.34 13.19 -4.26
C ILE A 44 3.24 14.26 -4.20
N TYR A 45 3.43 15.33 -3.43
CA TYR A 45 2.44 16.41 -3.35
C TYR A 45 2.25 17.12 -4.68
N HIS A 46 3.35 17.42 -5.39
CA HIS A 46 3.26 17.98 -6.73
C HIS A 46 2.50 17.05 -7.69
N LEU A 47 2.74 15.74 -7.59
CA LEU A 47 2.03 14.73 -8.37
C LEU A 47 0.53 14.69 -8.03
N MET A 48 0.16 14.76 -6.75
CA MET A 48 -1.24 14.82 -6.31
C MET A 48 -1.94 16.12 -6.77
N GLU A 49 -1.23 17.24 -6.82
CA GLU A 49 -1.78 18.52 -7.30
C GLU A 49 -2.03 18.51 -8.80
N THR A 50 -1.07 17.99 -9.57
CA THR A 50 -1.13 17.94 -11.04
C THR A 50 -2.00 16.79 -11.55
N GLN A 51 -2.14 15.71 -10.77
CA GLN A 51 -2.94 14.53 -11.11
C GLN A 51 -3.83 14.10 -9.92
N PRO A 52 -4.89 14.87 -9.59
CA PRO A 52 -5.70 14.65 -8.38
C PRO A 52 -6.37 13.28 -8.29
N HIS A 53 -6.64 12.65 -9.44
CA HIS A 53 -7.22 11.32 -9.51
C HIS A 53 -6.31 10.24 -8.90
N LEU A 54 -5.00 10.48 -8.80
CA LEU A 54 -4.03 9.55 -8.21
C LEU A 54 -3.94 9.64 -6.68
N LYS A 55 -4.56 10.67 -6.07
CA LYS A 55 -4.35 11.00 -4.66
C LYS A 55 -4.62 9.83 -3.72
N ASN A 56 -5.75 9.14 -3.88
CA ASN A 56 -6.11 8.03 -3.01
C ASN A 56 -5.13 6.86 -3.16
N PHE A 57 -4.75 6.55 -4.40
CA PHE A 57 -3.78 5.49 -4.69
C PHE A 57 -2.43 5.78 -4.02
N LEU A 58 -1.90 6.99 -4.21
CA LEU A 58 -0.63 7.39 -3.63
C LEU A 58 -0.69 7.39 -2.09
N CYS A 59 -1.78 7.86 -1.49
CA CYS A 59 -1.92 7.85 -0.03
C CYS A 59 -1.95 6.43 0.57
N TRP A 60 -2.55 5.45 -0.11
CA TRP A 60 -2.74 4.12 0.44
C TRP A 60 -1.59 3.16 0.16
N TYR A 61 -0.89 3.36 -0.96
CA TYR A 61 0.10 2.41 -1.45
C TYR A 61 1.53 2.95 -1.47
N SER A 62 1.76 4.17 -0.97
CA SER A 62 3.10 4.66 -0.66
C SER A 62 3.54 4.26 0.75
N TYR A 63 4.81 3.96 0.94
CA TYR A 63 5.39 3.80 2.27
C TYR A 63 6.74 4.52 2.38
N MET A 64 7.02 5.02 3.59
CA MET A 64 8.22 5.78 3.90
C MET A 64 9.40 4.83 4.15
N THR A 65 10.57 5.21 3.63
CA THR A 65 11.86 4.53 3.81
C THR A 65 12.76 5.33 4.77
N GLU A 66 13.95 4.83 5.09
CA GLU A 66 14.82 5.38 6.15
C GLU A 66 15.35 6.82 5.88
N ASP A 67 15.21 7.33 4.66
CA ASP A 67 15.76 8.62 4.22
C ASP A 67 14.69 9.69 3.87
N ASP A 68 13.53 9.66 4.54
CA ASP A 68 12.37 10.54 4.23
C ASP A 68 11.86 10.44 2.76
N MET A 69 12.28 9.39 2.07
CA MET A 69 11.84 9.04 0.72
C MET A 69 10.69 8.05 0.82
N TYR A 70 9.78 8.14 -0.14
CA TYR A 70 8.65 7.24 -0.25
C TYR A 70 8.86 6.33 -1.45
N MET A 71 8.61 5.05 -1.23
CA MET A 71 8.50 4.11 -2.34
C MET A 71 7.07 4.15 -2.89
N ILE A 72 6.95 4.35 -4.20
CA ILE A 72 5.70 4.46 -4.94
C ILE A 72 5.64 3.32 -5.97
N PRO A 73 4.56 2.51 -5.97
CA PRO A 73 4.41 1.42 -6.93
C PRO A 73 4.45 1.94 -8.36
N ARG A 74 5.28 1.36 -9.23
CA ARG A 74 5.42 1.83 -10.63
C ARG A 74 4.11 1.85 -11.43
N THR A 75 3.14 1.05 -10.99
CA THR A 75 1.82 0.90 -11.59
C THR A 75 0.82 1.96 -11.14
N PHE A 76 1.24 2.95 -10.33
CA PHE A 76 0.35 4.00 -9.81
C PHE A 76 -0.41 4.76 -10.90
N ALA A 77 0.24 5.01 -12.05
CA ALA A 77 -0.38 5.72 -13.17
C ALA A 77 -1.57 4.93 -13.78
N ALA A 78 -1.51 3.60 -13.70
CA ALA A 78 -2.62 2.72 -14.09
C ALA A 78 -3.63 2.50 -12.95
N GLN A 79 -3.35 3.02 -11.74
CA GLN A 79 -4.10 2.79 -10.50
C GLN A 79 -4.34 1.30 -10.21
N GLN A 80 -3.37 0.48 -10.61
CA GLN A 80 -3.35 -0.95 -10.30
C GLN A 80 -2.25 -1.19 -9.29
N ASN A 81 -2.51 -2.01 -8.29
CA ASN A 81 -1.46 -2.58 -7.48
C ASN A 81 -1.65 -4.09 -7.45
N ASN A 82 -0.66 -4.80 -7.97
CA ASN A 82 -0.69 -6.25 -8.08
C ASN A 82 0.15 -6.91 -6.99
N ASP A 83 0.74 -6.12 -6.09
CA ASP A 83 1.56 -6.64 -5.00
C ASP A 83 0.67 -7.20 -3.90
N GLU A 84 0.98 -8.40 -3.43
CA GLU A 84 0.17 -9.07 -2.40
C GLU A 84 0.14 -8.29 -1.07
N CYS A 85 1.11 -7.39 -0.84
CA CYS A 85 1.11 -6.51 0.32
C CYS A 85 -0.01 -5.46 0.32
N VAL A 86 -0.65 -5.15 -0.82
CA VAL A 86 -1.82 -4.23 -0.79
C VAL A 86 -3.06 -4.81 -0.17
N LEU A 87 -3.09 -6.12 0.05
CA LEU A 87 -4.21 -6.78 0.71
C LEU A 87 -4.15 -6.63 2.24
N PHE A 88 -3.05 -6.08 2.78
CA PHE A 88 -2.96 -5.70 4.18
C PHE A 88 -3.66 -4.36 4.39
N ASN A 89 -4.81 -4.42 5.05
CA ASN A 89 -5.64 -3.25 5.28
C ASN A 89 -5.11 -2.42 6.45
N HIS A 90 -5.35 -1.11 6.40
CA HIS A 90 -5.18 -0.23 7.56
C HIS A 90 -6.21 -0.59 8.65
N SER A 91 -5.74 -0.65 9.90
CA SER A 91 -6.57 -0.78 11.11
C SER A 91 -6.13 0.26 12.13
N CYS A 92 -7.08 0.87 12.85
CA CYS A 92 -6.76 1.75 13.98
C CYS A 92 -6.11 0.99 15.15
N GLU A 93 -6.25 -0.34 15.17
CA GLU A 93 -5.64 -1.27 16.12
C GLU A 93 -4.88 -2.34 15.30
N PRO A 94 -3.65 -2.06 14.83
CA PRO A 94 -2.85 -2.98 14.02
C PRO A 94 -2.10 -4.03 14.85
#